data_AF-A0A8T4EDA8-F1
#
_entry.id   AF-A0A8T4EDA8-F1
#
_cell.length_a   1.000
_cell.length_b   1.000
_cell.length_c   1.000
_cell.angle_alpha   90.00
_cell.angle_beta   90.00
_cell.angle_gamma   90.00
#
_symmetry.space_group_name_H-M   'P 1'
#
loop_
_entity.id
_entity.type
_entity.pdbx_description
1 polymer ?
#
loop_
_entity_poly.entity_id
_entity_poly.type
_entity_poly.pdbx_seq_one_letter_code
_entity_poly.pdbx_strand_id
1 'polypeptide(L)'
;MYDILLAAVAALVAGAAIKHVDCIEDSKGGEGNVKWPLAIVAGLCIGYVLAFSPAAVLFIGVIAAQVLMGKIDRAVHGTAVIIAAAVPLLLGMQYGEMGLLLPFFALAALDEVDFREALKPFSDYRLWLKAGALVAGALTGVWDYFVVLLAFDAAYLAVDRYSNGKMLGM
;
A
#
# COMPACT_ATOMS: atom_id res chain seq x y z
N MET A 1 -10.22 -8.02 -19.71
CA MET A 1 -9.94 -6.61 -20.03
C MET A 1 -9.54 -5.95 -18.73
N TYR A 2 -8.30 -5.50 -18.63
CA TYR A 2 -7.81 -4.79 -17.44
C TYR A 2 -8.37 -3.37 -17.44
N ASP A 3 -8.83 -2.90 -16.29
CA ASP A 3 -9.31 -1.52 -16.11
C ASP A 3 -8.54 -0.85 -14.97
N ILE A 4 -7.67 0.10 -15.36
CA ILE A 4 -6.88 0.91 -14.44
C ILE A 4 -7.75 1.63 -13.41
N LEU A 5 -8.99 2.02 -13.76
CA LEU A 5 -9.91 2.67 -12.85
C LEU A 5 -10.33 1.73 -11.72
N LEU A 6 -10.63 0.47 -12.05
CA LEU A 6 -11.04 -0.52 -11.06
C LEU A 6 -9.88 -0.88 -10.13
N ALA A 7 -8.67 -1.01 -10.67
CA ALA A 7 -7.46 -1.20 -9.86
C ALA A 7 -7.19 0.01 -8.95
N ALA A 8 -7.36 1.25 -9.45
CA ALA A 8 -7.22 2.47 -8.66
C ALA A 8 -8.27 2.56 -7.55
N VAL A 9 -9.53 2.20 -7.81
CA VAL A 9 -10.59 2.14 -6.80
C VAL A 9 -10.27 1.09 -5.73
N ALA A 10 -9.84 -0.11 -6.13
CA ALA A 10 -9.42 -1.14 -5.19
C ALA A 10 -8.26 -0.65 -4.31
N ALA A 11 -7.24 -0.04 -4.91
CA ALA A 11 -6.11 0.52 -4.18
C ALA A 11 -6.50 1.67 -3.25
N LEU A 12 -7.43 2.54 -3.66
CA LEU A 12 -7.99 3.60 -2.83
C LEU A 12 -8.68 3.02 -1.59
N VAL A 13 -9.55 2.02 -1.78
CA VAL A 13 -10.22 1.33 -0.66
C VAL A 13 -9.22 0.65 0.26
N ALA A 14 -8.20 -0.01 -0.29
CA ALA A 14 -7.14 -0.63 0.49
C ALA A 14 -6.36 0.40 1.32
N GLY A 15 -5.97 1.53 0.73
CA GLY A 15 -5.24 2.60 1.42
C GLY A 15 -6.02 3.17 2.60
N ALA A 16 -7.32 3.45 2.39
CA ALA A 16 -8.20 3.90 3.47
C ALA A 16 -8.36 2.84 4.59
N ALA A 17 -8.56 1.58 4.22
CA ALA A 17 -8.78 0.49 5.16
C ALA A 17 -7.54 0.20 6.00
N ILE A 18 -6.35 0.14 5.39
CA ILE A 18 -5.08 -0.05 6.09
C ILE A 18 -4.85 1.08 7.10
N LYS A 19 -5.02 2.34 6.68
CA LYS A 19 -4.81 3.44 7.61
C LYS A 19 -5.78 3.43 8.79
N HIS A 20 -7.03 3.03 8.57
CA HIS A 20 -7.98 2.87 9.67
C HIS A 20 -7.54 1.76 10.64
N VAL A 21 -7.03 0.64 10.12
CA VAL A 21 -6.46 -0.43 10.95
C VAL A 21 -5.30 0.11 11.79
N ASP A 22 -4.37 0.85 11.18
CA ASP A 22 -3.24 1.47 11.87
C ASP A 22 -3.72 2.40 13.00
N CYS A 23 -4.67 3.30 12.70
CA CYS A 23 -5.23 4.20 13.72
C CYS A 23 -5.88 3.45 14.90
N ILE A 24 -6.52 2.32 14.64
CA ILE A 24 -7.12 1.49 15.70
C ILE A 24 -6.02 0.85 16.54
N GLU A 25 -5.01 0.23 15.91
CA GLU A 25 -3.88 -0.41 16.59
C GLU A 25 -3.04 0.59 17.41
N ASP A 26 -2.86 1.82 16.91
CA ASP A 26 -2.08 2.88 17.56
C ASP A 26 -2.85 3.56 18.72
N SER A 27 -4.18 3.49 18.73
CA SER A 27 -5.01 4.01 19.83
C SER A 27 -4.87 3.13 21.09
N LYS A 28 -4.94 3.73 22.29
CA LYS A 28 -4.65 3.13 23.62
C LYS A 28 -5.54 1.92 24.00
N GLY A 29 -5.35 0.80 23.30
CA GLY A 29 -5.97 -0.49 23.56
C GLY A 29 -6.06 -1.40 22.33
N GLY A 30 -6.01 -0.87 21.10
CA GLY A 30 -6.26 -1.70 19.91
C GLY A 30 -7.62 -2.42 19.93
N GLU A 31 -8.54 -1.97 20.81
CA GLU A 31 -9.81 -2.62 21.10
C GLU A 31 -10.83 -2.18 20.06
N GLY A 32 -10.93 -2.96 18.98
CA GLY A 32 -11.91 -2.71 17.94
C GLY A 32 -11.99 -3.90 17.00
N ASN A 33 -13.05 -4.69 17.12
CA ASN A 33 -13.23 -5.85 16.24
C ASN A 33 -13.35 -5.46 14.75
N VAL A 34 -13.66 -4.20 14.45
CA VAL A 34 -13.75 -3.66 13.08
C VAL A 34 -12.41 -3.70 12.33
N LYS A 35 -11.27 -3.77 13.03
CA LYS A 35 -9.95 -3.88 12.39
C LYS A 35 -9.79 -5.15 11.56
N TRP A 36 -10.41 -6.25 11.96
CA TRP A 36 -10.33 -7.52 11.24
C TRP A 36 -11.10 -7.49 9.91
N PRO A 37 -12.39 -7.09 9.86
CA PRO A 37 -13.07 -6.83 8.60
C PRO A 37 -12.32 -5.85 7.70
N LEU A 38 -11.76 -4.76 8.24
CA LEU A 38 -11.00 -3.79 7.46
C LEU A 38 -9.72 -4.40 6.87
N ALA A 39 -8.98 -5.20 7.64
CA ALA A 39 -7.82 -5.92 7.15
C ALA A 39 -8.19 -6.93 6.05
N ILE A 40 -9.33 -7.61 6.18
CA ILE A 40 -9.86 -8.51 5.14
C ILE A 40 -10.17 -7.72 3.87
N VAL A 41 -10.88 -6.59 3.98
CA VAL A 41 -11.21 -5.73 2.83
C VAL A 41 -9.93 -5.22 2.18
N ALA A 42 -8.96 -4.72 2.96
CA ALA A 42 -7.67 -4.29 2.45
C ALA A 42 -6.94 -5.40 1.70
N GLY A 43 -6.86 -6.60 2.31
CA GLY A 43 -6.23 -7.77 1.71
C GLY A 43 -6.90 -8.19 0.41
N LEU A 44 -8.24 -8.21 0.35
CA LEU A 44 -8.99 -8.54 -0.87
C LEU A 44 -8.75 -7.50 -1.98
N CYS A 45 -8.74 -6.21 -1.64
CA CYS A 45 -8.49 -5.14 -2.59
C CYS A 45 -7.05 -5.16 -3.13
N ILE A 46 -6.05 -5.35 -2.27
CA ILE A 46 -4.66 -5.52 -2.72
C ILE A 46 -4.53 -6.80 -3.55
N GLY A 47 -5.11 -7.91 -3.08
CA GLY A 47 -5.10 -9.17 -3.80
C GLY A 47 -5.74 -9.07 -5.20
N TYR A 48 -6.80 -8.28 -5.33
CA TYR A 48 -7.39 -7.93 -6.64
C TYR A 48 -6.39 -7.20 -7.54
N VAL A 49 -5.68 -6.19 -7.00
CA VAL A 49 -4.61 -5.49 -7.73
C VAL A 49 -3.50 -6.46 -8.13
N LEU A 50 -3.10 -7.39 -7.25
CA LEU A 50 -2.07 -8.39 -7.56
C LEU A 50 -2.51 -9.39 -8.66
N ALA A 51 -3.78 -9.76 -8.66
CA ALA A 51 -4.32 -10.73 -9.62
C ALA A 51 -4.52 -10.13 -11.01
N PHE A 52 -4.94 -8.86 -11.09
CA PHE A 52 -5.49 -8.29 -12.32
C PHE A 52 -4.83 -6.99 -12.78
N SER A 53 -3.83 -6.44 -12.09
CA SER A 53 -3.19 -5.16 -12.48
C SER A 53 -1.70 -5.34 -12.76
N PRO A 54 -1.15 -4.72 -13.81
CA PRO A 54 0.30 -4.55 -13.96
C PRO A 54 0.99 -3.98 -12.72
N ALA A 55 0.28 -3.13 -11.95
CA ALA A 55 0.76 -2.60 -10.67
C ALA A 55 1.02 -3.68 -9.58
N ALA A 56 0.69 -4.95 -9.84
CA ALA A 56 1.03 -6.08 -8.98
C ALA A 56 2.51 -6.07 -8.55
N VAL A 57 3.43 -5.85 -9.50
CA VAL A 57 4.87 -5.86 -9.21
C VAL A 57 5.27 -4.77 -8.21
N LEU A 58 4.61 -3.60 -8.26
CA LEU A 58 4.81 -2.51 -7.31
C LEU A 58 4.34 -2.92 -5.92
N PHE A 59 3.11 -3.44 -5.79
CA PHE A 59 2.57 -3.84 -4.50
C PHE A 59 3.30 -5.03 -3.88
N ILE A 60 3.78 -5.98 -4.68
CA ILE A 60 4.65 -7.07 -4.19
C ILE A 60 5.94 -6.48 -3.63
N GLY A 61 6.58 -5.54 -4.34
CA GLY A 61 7.77 -4.85 -3.88
C GLY A 61 7.53 -4.10 -2.55
N VAL A 62 6.41 -3.39 -2.44
CA VAL A 62 6.00 -2.70 -1.21
C VAL A 62 5.80 -3.69 -0.06
N ILE A 63 5.00 -4.74 -0.25
CA ILE A 63 4.73 -5.74 0.79
C ILE A 63 6.04 -6.38 1.27
N ALA A 64 6.92 -6.77 0.34
CA ALA A 64 8.21 -7.36 0.67
C ALA A 64 9.08 -6.39 1.48
N ALA A 65 9.11 -5.11 1.13
CA ALA A 65 9.83 -4.09 1.88
C ALA A 65 9.24 -3.90 3.29
N GLN A 66 7.91 -3.81 3.43
CA GLN A 66 7.24 -3.66 4.72
C GLN A 66 7.48 -4.85 5.65
N VAL A 67 7.47 -6.08 5.11
CA VAL A 67 7.82 -7.29 5.87
C VAL A 67 9.26 -7.23 6.34
N LEU A 68 10.21 -6.87 5.46
CA LEU A 68 11.62 -6.78 5.82
C LEU A 68 11.90 -5.69 6.86
N MET A 69 11.22 -4.55 6.76
CA MET A 69 11.34 -3.43 7.68
C MET A 69 10.60 -3.65 9.01
N GLY A 70 9.97 -4.82 9.21
CA GLY A 70 9.29 -5.17 10.45
C GLY A 70 8.00 -4.40 10.70
N LYS A 71 7.39 -3.81 9.66
CA LYS A 71 6.12 -3.06 9.76
C LYS A 71 4.90 -3.96 9.84
N ILE A 72 5.06 -5.24 9.50
CA ILE A 72 4.03 -6.27 9.68
C ILE A 72 4.28 -6.96 11.04
N ASP A 73 4.10 -6.22 12.13
CA ASP A 73 4.36 -6.68 13.50
C ASP A 73 3.08 -7.12 14.24
N ARG A 74 1.89 -6.77 13.74
CA ARG A 74 0.59 -7.19 14.30
C ARG A 74 -0.10 -8.26 13.45
N ALA A 75 -0.83 -9.14 14.13
CA ALA A 75 -1.60 -10.21 13.50
C ALA A 75 -2.67 -9.68 12.51
N VAL A 76 -3.19 -8.47 12.76
CA VAL A 76 -4.15 -7.82 11.87
C VAL A 76 -3.52 -7.44 10.52
N HIS A 77 -2.29 -6.89 10.51
CA HIS A 77 -1.56 -6.61 9.28
C HIS A 77 -1.17 -7.90 8.57
N GLY A 78 -0.74 -8.92 9.32
CA GLY A 78 -0.45 -10.25 8.78
C GLY A 78 -1.67 -10.86 8.06
N THR A 79 -2.88 -10.64 8.59
CA THR A 79 -4.12 -11.11 7.95
C THR A 79 -4.36 -10.45 6.60
N ALA A 80 -4.16 -9.13 6.49
CA ALA A 80 -4.28 -8.43 5.21
C ALA A 80 -3.26 -8.97 4.19
N VAL A 81 -2.02 -9.23 4.60
CA VAL A 81 -0.96 -9.79 3.74
C VAL A 81 -1.30 -11.21 3.29
N ILE A 82 -1.76 -12.08 4.19
CA ILE A 82 -2.15 -13.46 3.85
C ILE A 82 -3.28 -13.47 2.83
N ILE A 83 -4.30 -12.63 3.03
CA ILE A 83 -5.44 -12.53 2.10
C ILE A 83 -4.99 -11.96 0.76
N ALA A 84 -4.14 -10.93 0.76
CA ALA A 84 -3.58 -10.35 -0.45
C ALA A 84 -2.79 -11.39 -1.26
N ALA A 85 -2.06 -12.29 -0.61
CA ALA A 85 -1.34 -13.38 -1.25
C ALA A 85 -2.26 -14.52 -1.73
N ALA A 86 -3.32 -14.83 -0.99
CA ALA A 86 -4.24 -15.92 -1.33
C ALA A 86 -5.05 -15.64 -2.62
N VAL A 87 -5.48 -14.40 -2.84
CA VAL A 87 -6.28 -14.03 -4.02
C VAL A 87 -5.59 -14.36 -5.36
N PRO A 88 -4.36 -13.91 -5.65
CA PRO A 88 -3.68 -14.24 -6.91
C PRO A 88 -3.31 -15.73 -7.01
N LEU A 89 -3.16 -16.46 -5.90
CA LEU A 89 -3.00 -17.92 -5.94
C LEU A 89 -4.26 -18.65 -6.43
N LEU A 90 -5.43 -18.10 -6.13
CA LEU A 90 -6.72 -18.68 -6.52
C LEU A 90 -7.19 -18.21 -7.91
N LEU A 91 -6.93 -16.95 -8.26
CA LEU A 91 -7.44 -16.32 -9.47
C LEU A 91 -6.40 -16.22 -10.60
N GLY A 92 -5.13 -16.55 -10.31
CA GLY A 92 -4.00 -16.29 -11.17
C GLY A 92 -3.34 -14.94 -10.86
N MET A 93 -2.04 -14.85 -11.13
CA MET A 93 -1.27 -13.63 -10.94
C MET A 93 -0.94 -13.02 -12.30
N GLN A 94 -1.24 -11.73 -12.47
CA GLN A 94 -0.75 -10.97 -13.61
C GLN A 94 0.65 -10.45 -13.30
N TYR A 95 1.64 -11.11 -13.90
CA TYR A 95 3.02 -10.65 -13.83
C TYR A 95 3.18 -9.46 -14.79
N GLY A 96 3.29 -8.24 -14.23
CA GLY A 96 3.77 -7.08 -14.98
C GLY A 96 5.27 -7.20 -15.31
N GLU A 97 5.92 -6.07 -15.59
CA GLU A 97 7.37 -6.01 -15.82
C GLU A 97 8.17 -6.42 -14.57
N MET A 98 8.45 -7.72 -14.42
CA MET A 98 9.13 -8.27 -13.24
C MET A 98 10.52 -7.66 -13.00
N GLY A 99 11.16 -7.11 -14.03
CA GLY A 99 12.40 -6.35 -13.89
C GLY A 99 12.30 -5.13 -12.97
N LEU A 100 11.08 -4.61 -12.75
CA LEU A 100 10.83 -3.48 -11.85
C LEU A 100 10.63 -3.88 -10.38
N LEU A 101 10.56 -5.18 -10.07
CA LEU A 101 10.33 -5.66 -8.70
C LEU A 101 11.41 -5.16 -7.74
N LEU A 102 12.69 -5.38 -8.08
CA LEU A 102 13.81 -4.99 -7.23
C LEU A 102 13.92 -3.45 -7.07
N PRO A 103 13.78 -2.64 -8.14
CA PRO A 103 13.64 -1.20 -8.01
C PRO A 103 12.51 -0.75 -7.07
N PHE A 104 11.28 -1.28 -7.23
CA PHE A 104 10.16 -0.89 -6.37
C PHE A 104 10.36 -1.32 -4.92
N PHE A 105 10.88 -2.52 -4.69
CA PHE A 105 11.27 -2.98 -3.36
C PHE A 105 12.30 -2.03 -2.72
N ALA A 106 13.37 -1.68 -3.45
CA ALA A 106 14.42 -0.82 -2.92
C ALA A 106 13.90 0.58 -2.59
N LEU A 107 13.06 1.16 -3.46
CA LEU A 107 12.46 2.47 -3.23
C LEU A 107 11.47 2.45 -2.06
N ALA A 108 10.64 1.41 -1.95
CA ALA A 108 9.74 1.24 -0.82
C ALA A 108 10.50 1.05 0.51
N ALA A 109 11.62 0.31 0.49
CA ALA A 109 12.48 0.17 1.67
C ALA A 109 13.16 1.50 2.03
N LEU A 110 13.60 2.29 1.04
CA LEU A 110 14.17 3.61 1.26
C LEU A 110 13.16 4.57 1.89
N ASP A 111 11.89 4.51 1.50
CA ASP A 111 10.83 5.33 2.12
C ASP A 111 10.62 5.01 3.61
N GLU A 112 11.01 3.83 4.08
CA GLU A 112 10.92 3.44 5.50
C GLU A 112 12.21 3.70 6.31
N VAL A 113 13.28 4.19 5.67
CA VAL A 113 14.49 4.59 6.39
C VAL A 113 14.26 5.92 7.08
N ASP A 114 14.44 5.97 8.40
CA ASP A 114 14.42 7.20 9.18
C ASP A 114 15.62 8.09 8.78
N PHE A 115 15.40 8.99 7.83
CA PHE A 115 16.40 9.97 7.46
C PHE A 115 16.48 11.11 8.50
N ARG A 116 17.62 11.80 8.54
CA ARG A 116 17.79 13.03 9.35
C ARG A 116 16.70 14.05 9.01
N GLU A 117 16.35 14.93 9.97
CA GLU A 117 15.20 15.85 9.91
C GLU A 117 14.96 16.54 8.55
N ALA A 118 16.02 16.96 7.85
CA ALA A 118 15.91 17.62 6.54
C ALA A 118 15.29 16.76 5.42
N LEU A 119 15.36 15.43 5.53
CA LEU A 119 14.85 14.48 4.55
C LEU A 119 13.60 13.73 5.03
N LYS A 120 13.11 14.04 6.23
CA LYS A 120 11.92 13.43 6.81
C LYS A 120 10.66 13.54 5.94
N PRO A 121 10.42 14.64 5.20
CA PRO A 121 9.30 14.68 4.26
C PRO A 121 9.37 13.65 3.12
N PHE A 122 10.56 13.16 2.77
CA PHE A 122 10.72 12.15 1.72
C PHE A 122 10.24 10.78 2.18
N SER A 123 10.53 10.39 3.42
CA SER A 123 10.03 9.15 4.04
C SER A 123 8.54 9.27 4.39
N ASP A 124 8.13 10.36 5.05
CA ASP A 124 6.76 10.53 5.56
C ASP A 124 5.69 10.51 4.44
N TYR A 125 6.05 10.99 3.24
CA TYR A 125 5.15 11.03 2.09
C TYR A 125 5.47 9.98 1.02
N ARG A 126 6.35 9.02 1.29
CA ARG A 126 6.76 7.96 0.36
C ARG A 126 7.18 8.50 -1.02
N LEU A 127 8.02 9.54 -1.02
CA LEU A 127 8.36 10.27 -2.24
C LEU A 127 9.25 9.44 -3.18
N TRP A 128 10.08 8.53 -2.66
CA TRP A 128 10.96 7.71 -3.49
C TRP A 128 10.17 6.72 -4.33
N LEU A 129 9.19 6.03 -3.72
CA LEU A 129 8.34 5.10 -4.45
C LEU A 129 7.47 5.80 -5.50
N LYS A 130 6.92 6.99 -5.18
CA LYS A 130 6.15 7.79 -6.15
C LYS A 130 6.99 8.24 -7.34
N ALA A 131 8.20 8.74 -7.08
CA ALA A 131 9.12 9.13 -8.14
C ALA A 131 9.50 7.92 -9.02
N GLY A 132 9.79 6.77 -8.41
CA GLY A 132 10.05 5.53 -9.15
C GLY A 132 8.87 5.05 -9.98
N ALA A 133 7.66 5.09 -9.44
CA ALA A 133 6.44 4.72 -10.15
C ALA A 133 6.18 5.64 -11.35
N LEU A 134 6.43 6.94 -11.19
CA LEU A 134 6.34 7.92 -12.28
C LEU A 134 7.38 7.62 -13.39
N VAL A 135 8.64 7.41 -13.01
CA VAL A 135 9.72 7.09 -13.97
C VAL A 135 9.44 5.76 -14.67
N ALA A 136 9.04 4.73 -13.94
CA ALA A 136 8.67 3.43 -14.50
C ALA A 136 7.51 3.56 -15.49
N GLY A 137 6.47 4.32 -15.16
CA GLY A 137 5.35 4.59 -16.07
C GLY A 137 5.78 5.33 -17.33
N ALA A 138 6.67 6.32 -17.21
CA ALA A 138 7.22 7.04 -18.37
C ALA A 138 8.09 6.15 -19.27
N LEU A 139 8.89 5.24 -18.70
CA LEU A 139 9.80 4.36 -19.45
C LEU A 139 9.08 3.19 -20.12
N THR A 140 8.06 2.62 -19.46
CA THR A 140 7.34 1.42 -19.94
C THR A 140 6.04 1.75 -20.67
N GLY A 141 5.51 2.97 -20.51
CA GLY A 141 4.17 3.34 -20.95
C GLY A 141 3.04 2.81 -20.05
N VAL A 142 3.36 2.08 -18.98
CA VAL A 142 2.38 1.49 -18.05
C VAL A 142 2.12 2.44 -16.88
N TRP A 143 1.11 3.29 -17.02
CA TRP A 143 0.77 4.33 -16.03
C TRP A 143 0.15 3.80 -14.74
N ASP A 144 -0.25 2.53 -14.72
CA ASP A 144 -0.88 1.85 -13.60
C ASP A 144 -0.04 1.94 -12.32
N TYR A 145 1.29 1.83 -12.44
CA TYR A 145 2.21 1.96 -11.32
C TYR A 145 1.97 3.26 -10.55
N PHE A 146 1.85 4.36 -11.28
CA PHE A 146 1.73 5.68 -10.69
C PHE A 146 0.30 5.98 -10.25
N VAL A 147 -0.70 5.71 -11.11
CA VAL A 147 -2.10 6.04 -10.83
C VAL A 147 -2.63 5.22 -9.65
N VAL A 148 -2.35 3.92 -9.62
CA VAL A 148 -2.85 3.03 -8.56
C VAL A 148 -2.16 3.35 -7.23
N LEU A 149 -0.85 3.66 -7.24
CA LEU A 149 -0.12 4.12 -6.04
C LEU A 149 -0.68 5.45 -5.52
N LEU A 150 -0.90 6.43 -6.39
CA LEU A 150 -1.48 7.71 -5.97
C LEU A 150 -2.87 7.56 -5.36
N ALA A 151 -3.71 6.69 -5.93
CA ALA A 151 -5.04 6.42 -5.40
C ALA A 151 -4.97 5.81 -3.98
N PHE A 152 -4.06 4.85 -3.78
CA PHE A 152 -3.79 4.27 -2.46
C PHE A 152 -3.34 5.34 -1.45
N ASP A 153 -2.29 6.11 -1.79
CA ASP A 153 -1.70 7.08 -0.88
C ASP A 153 -2.64 8.26 -0.59
N ALA A 154 -3.44 8.70 -1.56
CA ALA A 154 -4.42 9.75 -1.35
C ALA A 154 -5.45 9.35 -0.28
N ALA A 155 -5.99 8.14 -0.36
CA ALA A 155 -6.91 7.62 0.65
C ALA A 155 -6.24 7.39 2.00
N TYR A 156 -5.04 6.82 2.00
CA TYR A 156 -4.27 6.60 3.22
C TYR A 156 -4.02 7.93 3.96
N LEU A 157 -3.54 8.95 3.25
CA LEU A 157 -3.28 10.28 3.84
C LEU A 157 -4.56 11.01 4.25
N ALA A 158 -5.68 10.84 3.52
CA ALA A 158 -6.96 11.43 3.88
C ALA A 158 -7.46 10.89 5.23
N VAL A 159 -7.36 9.58 5.45
CA VAL A 159 -7.72 8.95 6.72
C VAL A 159 -6.78 9.39 7.84
N ASP A 160 -5.46 9.41 7.58
CA ASP A 160 -4.48 9.84 8.57
C ASP A 160 -4.76 11.26 9.08
N ARG A 161 -4.99 12.21 8.16
CA ARG A 161 -5.34 13.59 8.51
C ARG A 161 -6.66 13.70 9.26
N TYR A 162 -7.68 12.95 8.85
CA TYR A 162 -8.97 12.95 9.53
C TYR A 162 -8.87 12.43 10.97
N SER A 163 -8.15 11.33 11.17
CA SER A 163 -7.93 10.72 12.50
C SER A 163 -7.08 11.62 13.39
N ASN A 164 -6.00 12.21 12.87
CA ASN A 164 -5.14 13.13 13.61
C ASN A 164 -5.86 14.44 13.95
N GLY A 165 -6.72 14.96 13.07
CA GLY A 165 -7.57 16.12 13.34
C GLY A 165 -8.52 15.89 14.51
N LYS A 166 -9.18 14.72 14.56
CA LYS A 166 -10.04 14.32 15.69
C LYS A 166 -9.28 14.18 17.02
N MET A 167 -8.05 13.67 16.99
CA MET A 167 -7.22 13.54 18.20
C MET A 167 -6.78 14.90 18.77
N LEU A 168 -6.73 15.95 17.94
CA LEU A 168 -6.37 17.31 18.35
C LEU A 168 -7.58 18.16 18.80
N GLY A 169 -8.79 17.58 18.86
CA GLY A 169 -9.99 18.27 19.34
C GLY A 169 -10.50 19.38 18.42
N MET A 170 -10.15 19.32 17.12
CA MET A 170 -10.79 20.11 16.06
C MET A 170 -11.99 19.35 15.49
#